data_AF-A0A4V1ZL25-F1
#
_entry.id   AF-A0A4V1ZL25-F1
#
_cell.length_a   1.000
_cell.length_b   1.000
_cell.length_c   1.000
_cell.angle_alpha   90.00
_cell.angle_beta   90.00
_cell.angle_gamma   90.00
#
_symmetry.space_group_name_H-M   'P 1'
#
loop_
_entity.id
_entity.type
_entity.pdbx_description
1 polymer ?
#
loop_
_entity_poly.entity_id
_entity_poly.type
_entity_poly.pdbx_seq_one_letter_code
_entity_poly.pdbx_strand_id
1 'polypeptide(L)'
;MIDHLENLNGAPIWNYAPDETRPEGHAVRLSLDWDDYESGQKMIDLFAQFLEEGDTSDLAGLIIGPWDFESSENSAGIVETIVAARERLPALRALFIGDITSEENEISWIQQSDLSPLLNAFPDLEVLGARGGTDLFLGSPQHANLKSLIAESGGLDGRLVRALMSAQLPALEHLELYLGTDEYGGTTTIEDLKPLLDGEVFPALKYLGLRDYDQVDELAKAVANAPILSRIETLDLSLGTLSDEGGEVLLASPLILQLKKLDLHYNFFSAEMVERFEALPVEVDVTDQNKAESWNGEIHRYCAVTE
;
A
#
# COMPACT_ATOMS: atom_id res chain seq x y z
N MET A 1 8.27 -11.15 -1.83
CA MET A 1 7.13 -11.59 -1.00
C MET A 1 6.81 -10.47 -0.03
N ILE A 2 5.53 -10.15 0.15
CA ILE A 2 5.09 -9.21 1.16
C ILE A 2 4.89 -9.95 2.47
N ASP A 3 5.51 -9.44 3.53
CA ASP A 3 5.36 -9.94 4.90
C ASP A 3 4.20 -9.25 5.62
N HIS A 4 3.86 -9.78 6.80
CA HIS A 4 2.95 -9.09 7.71
C HIS A 4 3.51 -7.74 8.15
N LEU A 5 2.61 -6.82 8.47
CA LEU A 5 2.99 -5.59 9.15
C LEU A 5 3.70 -5.92 10.47
N GLU A 6 4.83 -5.26 10.73
CA GLU A 6 5.52 -5.36 12.02
C GLU A 6 5.03 -4.31 13.04
N ASN A 7 4.53 -3.18 12.53
CA ASN A 7 3.94 -2.11 13.32
C ASN A 7 2.87 -1.36 12.50
N LEU A 8 1.95 -0.69 13.20
CA LEU A 8 0.96 0.19 12.56
C LEU A 8 0.97 1.55 13.26
N ASN A 9 1.33 2.61 12.51
CA ASN A 9 1.46 3.98 13.03
C ASN A 9 2.40 4.06 14.26
N GLY A 10 3.51 3.32 14.24
CA GLY A 10 4.49 3.26 15.32
C GLY A 10 4.09 2.37 16.51
N ALA A 11 2.90 1.78 16.50
CA ALA A 11 2.46 0.84 17.53
C ALA A 11 2.86 -0.60 17.14
N PRO A 12 3.49 -1.37 18.05
CA PRO A 12 3.71 -2.81 17.83
C PRO A 12 2.38 -3.55 17.72
N ILE A 13 2.37 -4.66 16.99
CA ILE A 13 1.16 -5.41 16.69
C ILE A 13 1.00 -6.55 17.70
N TRP A 14 -0.20 -6.67 18.24
CA TRP A 14 -0.64 -7.82 19.02
C TRP A 14 -1.73 -8.55 18.24
N ASN A 15 -1.48 -9.83 17.95
CA ASN A 15 -2.48 -10.72 17.37
C ASN A 15 -3.50 -11.06 18.46
N TYR A 16 -4.77 -10.74 18.21
CA TYR A 16 -5.83 -11.02 19.14
C TYR A 16 -5.97 -12.53 19.37
N ALA A 17 -6.08 -12.90 20.64
CA ALA A 17 -6.48 -14.22 21.07
C ALA A 17 -7.53 -14.07 22.19
N PRO A 18 -8.61 -14.88 22.18
CA PRO A 18 -9.57 -14.90 23.28
C PRO A 18 -8.87 -15.16 24.62
N ASP A 19 -9.42 -14.57 25.69
CA ASP A 19 -8.89 -14.66 27.06
C ASP A 19 -7.50 -14.04 27.29
N GLU A 20 -6.86 -13.45 26.28
CA GLU A 20 -5.61 -12.71 26.42
C GLU A 20 -5.86 -11.21 26.57
N THR A 21 -5.02 -10.55 27.38
CA THR A 21 -5.09 -9.10 27.56
C THR A 21 -4.16 -8.40 26.59
N ARG A 22 -4.72 -7.53 25.75
CA ARG A 22 -3.95 -6.65 24.86
C ARG A 22 -2.90 -5.85 25.67
N PRO A 23 -1.62 -5.90 25.31
CA PRO A 23 -0.61 -5.06 25.94
C PRO A 23 -0.85 -3.57 25.64
N GLU A 24 -0.56 -2.71 26.61
CA GLU A 24 -0.74 -1.25 26.47
C GLU A 24 0.01 -0.71 25.24
N GLY A 25 -0.63 0.21 24.51
CA GLY A 25 -0.04 0.86 23.33
C GLY A 25 0.11 -0.02 22.09
N HIS A 26 -0.36 -1.27 22.09
CA HIS A 26 -0.32 -2.14 20.91
C HIS A 26 -1.52 -1.90 20.00
N ALA A 27 -1.27 -1.97 18.68
CA ALA A 27 -2.32 -2.16 17.69
C ALA A 27 -2.85 -3.60 17.77
N VAL A 28 -4.11 -3.81 17.37
CA VAL A 28 -4.74 -5.13 17.35
C VAL A 28 -4.78 -5.65 15.93
N ARG A 29 -4.35 -6.90 15.72
CA ARG A 29 -4.62 -7.66 14.51
C ARG A 29 -5.66 -8.74 14.79
N LEU A 30 -6.76 -8.70 14.05
CA LEU A 30 -7.78 -9.75 14.02
C LEU A 30 -7.55 -10.59 12.78
N SER A 31 -7.48 -11.91 12.93
CA SER A 31 -7.12 -12.84 11.86
C SER A 31 -7.88 -14.13 12.08
N LEU A 32 -8.41 -14.69 10.99
CA LEU A 32 -8.78 -16.10 10.97
C LEU A 32 -7.60 -16.90 10.42
N ASP A 33 -7.49 -18.16 10.84
CA ASP A 33 -6.71 -19.17 10.12
C ASP A 33 -7.63 -20.09 9.29
N TRP A 34 -7.03 -21.07 8.61
CA TRP A 34 -7.78 -22.02 7.79
C TRP A 34 -8.76 -22.87 8.60
N ASP A 35 -8.39 -23.28 9.82
CA ASP A 35 -9.22 -24.13 10.67
C ASP A 35 -10.43 -23.33 11.19
N ASP A 36 -10.24 -22.06 11.56
CA ASP A 36 -11.33 -21.14 11.90
C ASP A 36 -12.32 -21.00 10.73
N TYR A 37 -11.81 -20.74 9.52
CA TYR A 37 -12.63 -20.62 8.31
C TYR A 37 -13.39 -21.91 7.99
N GLU A 38 -12.73 -23.07 8.02
CA GLU A 38 -13.35 -24.38 7.74
C GLU A 38 -14.44 -24.71 8.77
N SER A 39 -14.26 -24.28 10.02
CA SER A 39 -15.27 -24.42 11.08
C SER A 39 -16.50 -23.51 10.89
N GLY A 40 -16.45 -22.58 9.93
CA GLY A 40 -17.52 -21.63 9.61
C GLY A 40 -17.45 -20.32 10.40
N GLN A 41 -16.34 -20.06 11.10
CA GLN A 41 -16.15 -18.78 11.80
C GLN A 41 -16.01 -17.64 10.79
N LYS A 42 -16.62 -16.49 11.11
CA LYS A 42 -16.55 -15.29 10.27
C LYS A 42 -15.76 -14.18 10.96
N MET A 43 -15.08 -13.36 10.16
CA MET A 43 -14.32 -12.21 10.67
C MET A 43 -15.22 -11.24 11.43
N ILE A 44 -16.47 -11.06 11.01
CA ILE A 44 -17.45 -10.21 11.70
C ILE A 44 -17.80 -10.74 13.10
N ASP A 45 -17.79 -12.07 13.30
CA ASP A 45 -18.08 -12.69 14.59
C ASP A 45 -16.87 -12.53 15.53
N LEU A 46 -15.65 -12.74 15.01
CA LEU A 46 -14.40 -12.49 15.74
C LEU A 46 -14.31 -11.01 16.17
N PHE A 47 -14.67 -10.09 15.28
CA PHE A 47 -14.70 -8.67 15.56
C PHE A 47 -15.71 -8.33 16.66
N ALA A 48 -16.91 -8.89 16.59
CA ALA A 48 -17.92 -8.70 17.63
C ALA A 48 -17.45 -9.22 18.98
N GLN A 49 -16.83 -10.41 19.02
CA GLN A 49 -16.24 -10.98 20.23
C GLN A 49 -15.17 -10.07 20.81
N PHE A 50 -14.24 -9.58 20.00
CA PHE A 50 -13.20 -8.63 20.43
C PHE A 50 -13.80 -7.37 21.07
N LEU A 51 -14.88 -6.82 20.49
CA LEU A 51 -15.58 -5.66 21.06
C LEU A 51 -16.29 -5.95 22.37
N GLU A 52 -16.73 -7.19 22.61
CA GLU A 52 -17.39 -7.59 23.86
C GLU A 52 -16.39 -7.83 24.99
N GLU A 53 -15.24 -8.42 24.67
CA GLU A 53 -14.22 -8.83 25.63
C GLU A 53 -13.20 -7.73 25.95
N GLY A 54 -12.90 -6.86 24.99
CA GLY A 54 -11.81 -5.89 25.07
C GLY A 54 -12.21 -4.48 25.53
N ASP A 55 -11.32 -3.84 26.31
CA ASP A 55 -11.31 -2.37 26.41
C ASP A 55 -10.71 -1.79 25.13
N THR A 56 -11.57 -1.07 24.40
CA THR A 56 -11.28 -0.45 23.11
C THR A 56 -11.15 1.07 23.20
N SER A 57 -11.27 1.62 24.42
CA SER A 57 -11.28 3.07 24.64
C SER A 57 -9.95 3.75 24.26
N ASP A 58 -8.85 3.02 24.32
CA ASP A 58 -7.49 3.45 23.96
C ASP A 58 -6.93 2.72 22.71
N LEU A 59 -7.78 1.99 21.96
CA LEU A 59 -7.35 1.30 20.74
C LEU A 59 -6.99 2.30 19.64
N ALA A 60 -5.69 2.52 19.43
CA ALA A 60 -5.20 3.45 18.41
C ALA A 60 -5.03 2.85 17.01
N GLY A 61 -4.83 1.53 16.91
CA GLY A 61 -4.57 0.84 15.64
C GLY A 61 -5.30 -0.48 15.55
N LEU A 62 -5.90 -0.74 14.39
CA LEU A 62 -6.64 -1.96 14.08
C LEU A 62 -6.25 -2.50 12.70
N ILE A 63 -5.97 -3.79 12.64
CA ILE A 63 -5.57 -4.53 11.45
C ILE A 63 -6.54 -5.69 11.27
N ILE A 64 -7.00 -5.88 10.05
CA ILE A 64 -7.78 -7.04 9.64
C ILE A 64 -6.87 -7.92 8.77
N GLY A 65 -6.56 -9.12 9.23
CA GLY A 65 -5.87 -10.17 8.49
C GLY A 65 -6.83 -10.97 7.59
N PRO A 66 -6.52 -12.24 7.26
CA PRO A 66 -7.40 -13.10 6.47
C PRO A 66 -8.83 -13.18 7.02
N TRP A 67 -9.81 -12.97 6.15
CA TRP A 67 -11.25 -13.15 6.43
C TRP A 67 -11.91 -14.22 5.57
N ASP A 68 -11.27 -14.60 4.46
CA ASP A 68 -11.76 -15.55 3.47
C ASP A 68 -10.55 -16.15 2.74
N PHE A 69 -10.61 -17.46 2.50
CA PHE A 69 -9.51 -18.24 1.89
C PHE A 69 -9.92 -18.86 0.54
N GLU A 70 -11.16 -18.63 0.09
CA GLU A 70 -11.70 -19.17 -1.17
C GLU A 70 -12.04 -18.08 -2.19
N SER A 71 -11.71 -16.82 -1.89
CA SER A 71 -12.06 -15.62 -2.67
C SER A 71 -13.56 -15.48 -2.92
N SER A 72 -14.36 -15.91 -1.94
CA SER A 72 -15.81 -15.99 -2.00
C SER A 72 -16.49 -14.77 -1.36
N GLU A 73 -15.81 -14.11 -0.43
CA GLU A 73 -16.32 -12.97 0.33
C GLU A 73 -15.39 -11.76 0.21
N ASN A 74 -15.99 -10.57 0.11
CA ASN A 74 -15.26 -9.31 0.04
C ASN A 74 -15.27 -8.56 1.38
N SER A 75 -14.50 -7.47 1.47
CA SER A 75 -14.34 -6.71 2.71
C SER A 75 -15.55 -5.85 3.12
N ALA A 76 -16.65 -5.81 2.36
CA ALA A 76 -17.75 -4.87 2.60
C ALA A 76 -18.42 -5.09 3.98
N GLY A 77 -18.68 -6.34 4.36
CA GLY A 77 -19.25 -6.67 5.67
C GLY A 77 -18.34 -6.26 6.84
N ILE A 78 -17.01 -6.32 6.63
CA ILE A 78 -16.01 -5.90 7.61
C ILE A 78 -16.02 -4.37 7.74
N VAL A 79 -16.04 -3.65 6.61
CA VAL A 79 -16.15 -2.18 6.58
C VAL A 79 -17.40 -1.72 7.32
N GLU A 80 -18.56 -2.30 7.01
CA GLU A 80 -19.84 -1.98 7.67
C GLU A 80 -19.76 -2.22 9.18
N THR A 81 -19.15 -3.32 9.61
CA THR A 81 -19.00 -3.68 11.02
C THR A 81 -18.11 -2.68 11.77
N ILE A 82 -16.96 -2.30 11.19
CA ILE A 82 -16.05 -1.31 11.80
C ILE A 82 -16.74 0.06 11.90
N VAL A 83 -17.46 0.50 10.85
CA VAL A 83 -18.22 1.76 10.85
C VAL A 83 -19.34 1.76 11.91
N ALA A 84 -20.03 0.64 12.08
CA ALA A 84 -21.05 0.49 13.12
C ALA A 84 -20.46 0.59 14.54
N ALA A 85 -19.20 0.17 14.71
CA ALA A 85 -18.48 0.20 15.98
C ALA A 85 -17.80 1.53 16.30
N ARG A 86 -17.90 2.57 15.46
CA ARG A 86 -17.14 3.83 15.62
C ARG A 86 -17.19 4.47 17.02
N GLU A 87 -18.33 4.42 17.70
CA GLU A 87 -18.49 4.99 19.06
C GLU A 87 -17.73 4.19 20.14
N ARG A 88 -17.41 2.92 19.85
CA ARG A 88 -16.59 2.04 20.70
C ARG A 88 -15.09 2.21 20.43
N LEU A 89 -14.73 2.88 19.34
CA LEU A 89 -13.35 3.02 18.86
C LEU A 89 -12.90 4.51 18.86
N PRO A 90 -13.06 5.26 19.97
CA PRO A 90 -12.85 6.72 19.96
C PRO A 90 -11.38 7.13 19.75
N ALA A 91 -10.45 6.25 20.12
CA ALA A 91 -9.01 6.50 19.99
C ALA A 91 -8.42 6.03 18.65
N LEU A 92 -9.22 5.45 17.75
CA LEU A 92 -8.71 4.85 16.52
C LEU A 92 -8.06 5.92 15.62
N ARG A 93 -6.81 5.69 15.24
CA ARG A 93 -6.00 6.56 14.37
C ARG A 93 -5.41 5.82 13.18
N ALA A 94 -5.34 4.49 13.23
CA ALA A 94 -4.76 3.71 12.15
C ALA A 94 -5.61 2.47 11.84
N LEU A 95 -5.84 2.25 10.55
CA LEU A 95 -6.58 1.11 10.02
C LEU A 95 -5.79 0.46 8.89
N PHE A 96 -5.70 -0.86 8.90
CA PHE A 96 -5.19 -1.63 7.76
C PHE A 96 -6.12 -2.81 7.45
N ILE A 97 -6.57 -2.91 6.20
CA ILE A 97 -7.51 -3.96 5.76
C ILE A 97 -6.79 -4.93 4.81
N GLY A 98 -6.66 -6.19 5.22
CA GLY A 98 -6.09 -7.25 4.40
C GLY A 98 -4.63 -7.50 4.65
N ASP A 99 -4.15 -7.43 5.89
CA ASP A 99 -2.78 -7.87 6.24
C ASP A 99 -2.65 -9.40 6.09
N ILE A 100 -2.55 -9.83 4.84
CA ILE A 100 -2.60 -11.19 4.32
C ILE A 100 -1.33 -11.39 3.49
N THR A 101 -0.55 -12.40 3.82
CA THR A 101 0.66 -12.78 3.08
C THR A 101 0.34 -13.69 1.91
N SER A 102 1.27 -13.83 0.96
CA SER A 102 1.11 -14.75 -0.17
C SER A 102 0.98 -16.22 0.24
N GLU A 103 1.41 -16.60 1.45
CA GLU A 103 1.20 -17.95 1.98
C GLU A 103 -0.26 -18.18 2.44
N GLU A 104 -0.96 -17.12 2.84
CA GLU A 104 -2.35 -17.18 3.30
C GLU A 104 -3.34 -17.02 2.15
N ASN A 105 -3.12 -16.02 1.29
CA ASN A 105 -3.86 -15.82 0.05
C ASN A 105 -3.05 -14.92 -0.90
N GLU A 106 -3.01 -15.29 -2.18
CA GLU A 106 -2.39 -14.50 -3.23
C GLU A 106 -3.07 -13.11 -3.31
N ILE A 107 -2.28 -12.04 -3.48
CA ILE A 107 -2.80 -10.66 -3.37
C ILE A 107 -3.83 -10.34 -4.46
N SER A 108 -3.69 -10.96 -5.62
CA SER A 108 -4.62 -10.85 -6.74
C SER A 108 -6.00 -11.47 -6.46
N TRP A 109 -6.08 -12.36 -5.48
CA TRP A 109 -7.30 -13.07 -5.09
C TRP A 109 -8.07 -12.36 -3.97
N ILE A 110 -7.42 -11.44 -3.24
CA ILE A 110 -8.04 -10.70 -2.15
C ILE A 110 -9.14 -9.75 -2.69
N GLN A 111 -10.38 -10.01 -2.28
CA GLN A 111 -11.56 -9.22 -2.68
C GLN A 111 -11.78 -8.05 -1.72
N GLN A 112 -11.49 -6.83 -2.16
CA GLN A 112 -11.77 -5.60 -1.40
C GLN A 112 -13.17 -5.05 -1.71
N SER A 113 -13.43 -3.84 -1.23
CA SER A 113 -14.69 -3.12 -1.41
C SER A 113 -14.44 -1.61 -1.36
N ASP A 114 -15.52 -0.82 -1.33
CA ASP A 114 -15.43 0.62 -1.06
C ASP A 114 -15.10 0.87 0.42
N LEU A 115 -13.87 1.33 0.68
CA LEU A 115 -13.36 1.68 2.00
C LEU A 115 -13.66 3.15 2.39
N SER A 116 -14.25 3.95 1.49
CA SER A 116 -14.62 5.34 1.78
C SER A 116 -15.50 5.55 3.04
N PRO A 117 -16.39 4.60 3.43
CA PRO A 117 -17.15 4.72 4.67
C PRO A 117 -16.27 4.79 5.93
N LEU A 118 -15.09 4.16 5.93
CA LEU A 118 -14.15 4.22 7.06
C LEU A 118 -13.66 5.66 7.29
N LEU A 119 -13.27 6.35 6.22
CA LEU A 119 -12.81 7.74 6.32
C LEU A 119 -13.91 8.69 6.81
N ASN A 120 -15.17 8.41 6.46
CA ASN A 120 -16.30 9.20 6.95
C ASN A 120 -16.63 8.93 8.43
N ALA A 121 -16.42 7.69 8.89
CA ALA A 121 -16.74 7.26 10.25
C ALA A 121 -15.68 7.68 11.28
N PHE A 122 -14.42 7.83 10.86
CA PHE A 122 -13.28 8.11 11.74
C PHE A 122 -12.58 9.42 11.34
N PRO A 123 -13.10 10.61 11.72
CA PRO A 123 -12.56 11.90 11.27
C PRO A 123 -11.14 12.20 11.77
N ASP A 124 -10.68 11.49 12.80
CA ASP A 124 -9.32 11.59 13.35
C ASP A 124 -8.35 10.54 12.78
N LEU A 125 -8.77 9.73 11.80
CA LEU A 125 -7.91 8.71 11.20
C LEU A 125 -6.67 9.34 10.53
N GLU A 126 -5.51 8.83 10.87
CA GLU A 126 -4.21 9.28 10.37
C GLU A 126 -3.58 8.32 9.37
N VAL A 127 -3.86 7.01 9.48
CA VAL A 127 -3.32 5.98 8.59
C VAL A 127 -4.46 5.10 8.08
N LEU A 128 -4.53 4.94 6.75
CA LEU A 128 -5.36 3.93 6.11
C LEU A 128 -4.50 3.12 5.14
N GLY A 129 -4.48 1.81 5.32
CA GLY A 129 -3.84 0.89 4.38
C GLY A 129 -4.80 -0.20 3.94
N ALA A 130 -4.60 -0.72 2.73
CA ALA A 130 -5.30 -1.90 2.25
C ALA A 130 -4.37 -2.73 1.35
N ARG A 131 -4.55 -4.06 1.41
CA ARG A 131 -3.86 -5.01 0.52
C ARG A 131 -4.88 -5.87 -0.21
N GLY A 132 -4.66 -6.06 -1.50
CA GLY A 132 -5.65 -6.58 -2.44
C GLY A 132 -6.23 -5.46 -3.29
N GLY A 133 -6.13 -5.59 -4.62
CA GLY A 133 -6.61 -4.55 -5.54
C GLY A 133 -8.06 -4.71 -6.00
N THR A 134 -8.57 -5.94 -5.97
CA THR A 134 -9.84 -6.29 -6.60
C THR A 134 -10.98 -5.55 -5.91
N ASP A 135 -11.69 -4.70 -6.66
CA ASP A 135 -12.77 -3.83 -6.17
C ASP A 135 -12.38 -2.83 -5.06
N LEU A 136 -11.08 -2.61 -4.83
CA LEU A 136 -10.60 -1.60 -3.88
C LEU A 136 -10.99 -0.19 -4.36
N PHE A 137 -11.78 0.52 -3.56
CA PHE A 137 -12.18 1.88 -3.88
C PHE A 137 -12.21 2.78 -2.64
N LEU A 138 -11.97 4.08 -2.82
CA LEU A 138 -11.98 5.08 -1.75
C LEU A 138 -12.91 6.26 -2.03
N GLY A 139 -13.66 6.23 -3.15
CA GLY A 139 -14.37 7.41 -3.62
C GLY A 139 -13.40 8.57 -3.87
N SER A 140 -13.86 9.80 -3.63
CA SER A 140 -13.01 10.99 -3.60
C SER A 140 -12.97 11.54 -2.17
N PRO A 141 -12.11 10.98 -1.31
CA PRO A 141 -12.18 11.24 0.11
C PRO A 141 -11.82 12.69 0.43
N GLN A 142 -12.47 13.22 1.46
CA GLN A 142 -12.15 14.51 2.06
C GLN A 142 -11.82 14.23 3.52
N HIS A 143 -10.52 14.27 3.86
CA HIS A 143 -10.07 13.89 5.19
C HIS A 143 -8.96 14.81 5.67
N ALA A 144 -9.23 15.56 6.75
CA ALA A 144 -8.32 16.60 7.23
C ALA A 144 -7.07 16.04 7.92
N ASN A 145 -7.16 14.84 8.48
CA ASN A 145 -6.13 14.27 9.36
C ASN A 145 -5.39 13.08 8.77
N LEU A 146 -5.74 12.62 7.55
CA LEU A 146 -5.11 11.44 6.96
C LEU A 146 -3.68 11.81 6.54
N LYS A 147 -2.69 11.14 7.14
CA LYS A 147 -1.25 11.37 6.92
C LYS A 147 -0.62 10.29 6.06
N SER A 148 -1.11 9.05 6.14
CA SER A 148 -0.61 7.94 5.34
C SER A 148 -1.75 7.22 4.63
N LEU A 149 -1.55 6.95 3.34
CA LEU A 149 -2.41 6.12 2.52
C LEU A 149 -1.56 5.07 1.79
N ILE A 150 -1.90 3.80 1.98
CA ILE A 150 -1.20 2.66 1.37
C ILE A 150 -2.22 1.79 0.63
N ALA A 151 -1.97 1.52 -0.65
CA ALA A 151 -2.75 0.59 -1.46
C ALA A 151 -1.81 -0.43 -2.11
N GLU A 152 -1.82 -1.65 -1.56
CA GLU A 152 -1.03 -2.78 -2.05
C GLU A 152 -1.90 -3.62 -2.99
N SER A 153 -1.43 -3.86 -4.21
CA SER A 153 -2.19 -4.51 -5.27
C SER A 153 -1.25 -5.09 -6.32
N GLY A 154 -1.60 -6.27 -6.83
CA GLY A 154 -0.95 -6.84 -8.02
C GLY A 154 -1.41 -6.22 -9.35
N GLY A 155 -2.43 -5.36 -9.32
CA GLY A 155 -2.99 -4.69 -10.49
C GLY A 155 -3.97 -3.59 -10.08
N LEU A 156 -3.49 -2.37 -9.92
CA LEU A 156 -4.29 -1.27 -9.37
C LEU A 156 -5.25 -0.69 -10.42
N ASP A 157 -6.51 -0.57 -10.03
CA ASP A 157 -7.54 0.03 -10.87
C ASP A 157 -7.33 1.55 -11.04
N GLY A 158 -7.23 2.01 -12.29
CA GLY A 158 -7.08 3.43 -12.59
C GLY A 158 -8.26 4.28 -12.11
N ARG A 159 -9.44 3.70 -11.87
CA ARG A 159 -10.59 4.38 -11.25
C ARG A 159 -10.24 4.88 -9.84
N LEU A 160 -9.53 4.09 -9.05
CA LEU A 160 -9.08 4.48 -7.72
C LEU A 160 -8.07 5.64 -7.81
N VAL A 161 -7.06 5.51 -8.68
CA VAL A 161 -6.03 6.54 -8.87
C VAL A 161 -6.64 7.88 -9.28
N ARG A 162 -7.52 7.89 -10.29
CA ARG A 162 -8.22 9.11 -10.71
C ARG A 162 -9.06 9.72 -9.58
N ALA A 163 -9.71 8.90 -8.76
CA ALA A 163 -10.52 9.37 -7.65
C ALA A 163 -9.67 9.97 -6.51
N LEU A 164 -8.45 9.45 -6.31
CA LEU A 164 -7.44 10.06 -5.42
C LEU A 164 -6.94 11.40 -5.95
N MET A 165 -6.81 11.57 -7.27
CA MET A 165 -6.43 12.86 -7.85
C MET A 165 -7.48 13.95 -7.64
N SER A 166 -8.73 13.59 -7.32
CA SER A 166 -9.79 14.53 -6.93
C SER A 166 -10.06 14.57 -5.41
N ALA A 167 -9.25 13.91 -4.60
CA ALA A 167 -9.38 13.89 -3.15
C ALA A 167 -8.89 15.18 -2.48
N GLN A 168 -9.40 15.46 -1.28
CA GLN A 168 -8.90 16.54 -0.41
C GLN A 168 -8.25 15.94 0.83
N LEU A 169 -6.95 15.69 0.72
CA LEU A 169 -6.12 15.13 1.79
C LEU A 169 -4.97 16.10 2.11
N PRO A 170 -5.25 17.25 2.75
CA PRO A 170 -4.26 18.32 2.95
C PRO A 170 -3.11 17.92 3.88
N ALA A 171 -3.33 16.92 4.75
CA ALA A 171 -2.35 16.41 5.69
C ALA A 171 -1.59 15.16 5.19
N LEU A 172 -1.83 14.71 3.95
CA LEU A 172 -1.20 13.49 3.43
C LEU A 172 0.30 13.72 3.24
N GLU A 173 1.11 12.99 4.02
CA GLU A 173 2.57 13.05 4.01
C GLU A 173 3.18 11.82 3.33
N HIS A 174 2.47 10.68 3.35
CA HIS A 174 2.93 9.38 2.84
C HIS A 174 1.88 8.78 1.92
N LEU A 175 2.27 8.48 0.68
CA LEU A 175 1.41 7.81 -0.30
C LEU A 175 2.18 6.63 -0.91
N GLU A 176 1.62 5.44 -0.81
CA GLU A 176 2.10 4.23 -1.47
C GLU A 176 1.02 3.62 -2.33
N LEU A 177 1.32 3.49 -3.63
CA LEU A 177 0.49 2.82 -4.60
C LEU A 177 1.31 1.72 -5.26
N TYR A 178 0.92 0.48 -5.04
CA TYR A 178 1.45 -0.67 -5.78
C TYR A 178 0.61 -0.76 -7.04
N LEU A 179 1.21 -0.40 -8.18
CA LEU A 179 0.48 -0.21 -9.42
C LEU A 179 0.19 -1.54 -10.13
N GLY A 180 1.05 -2.53 -9.92
CA GLY A 180 0.90 -3.87 -10.45
C GLY A 180 1.08 -3.97 -11.96
N THR A 181 0.37 -4.92 -12.56
CA THR A 181 0.34 -5.16 -14.01
C THR A 181 -1.10 -5.39 -14.49
N ASP A 182 -1.31 -5.29 -15.81
CA ASP A 182 -2.62 -5.57 -16.42
C ASP A 182 -3.02 -7.05 -16.35
N GLU A 183 -2.05 -7.98 -16.23
CA GLU A 183 -2.30 -9.41 -16.05
C GLU A 183 -3.16 -9.73 -14.81
N TYR A 184 -3.06 -8.91 -13.76
CA TYR A 184 -3.85 -9.01 -12.52
C TYR A 184 -4.88 -7.89 -12.37
N GLY A 185 -5.36 -7.34 -13.49
CA GLY A 185 -6.47 -6.39 -13.52
C GLY A 185 -6.07 -4.92 -13.42
N GLY A 186 -4.77 -4.61 -13.43
CA GLY A 186 -4.26 -3.24 -13.44
C GLY A 186 -4.75 -2.45 -14.64
N THR A 187 -5.25 -1.25 -14.39
CA THR A 187 -5.68 -0.32 -15.46
C THR A 187 -5.15 1.10 -15.25
N THR A 188 -4.28 1.29 -14.27
CA THR A 188 -3.62 2.56 -14.00
C THR A 188 -2.67 2.91 -15.13
N THR A 189 -2.78 4.14 -15.63
CA THR A 189 -1.86 4.70 -16.62
C THR A 189 -1.02 5.80 -16.02
N ILE A 190 0.13 6.11 -16.63
CA ILE A 190 0.97 7.25 -16.25
C ILE A 190 0.19 8.59 -16.32
N GLU A 191 -0.77 8.71 -17.24
CA GLU A 191 -1.61 9.92 -17.35
C GLU A 191 -2.53 10.07 -16.12
N ASP A 192 -3.01 8.97 -15.53
CA ASP A 192 -3.81 9.03 -14.30
C ASP A 192 -3.01 9.61 -13.11
N LEU A 193 -1.68 9.47 -13.14
CA LEU A 193 -0.76 9.99 -12.12
C LEU A 193 -0.33 11.45 -12.37
N LYS A 194 -0.66 12.02 -13.53
CA LYS A 194 -0.16 13.33 -13.94
C LYS A 194 -0.44 14.45 -12.91
N PRO A 195 -1.64 14.59 -12.31
CA PRO A 195 -1.87 15.63 -11.30
C PRO A 195 -0.97 15.50 -10.06
N LEU A 196 -0.64 14.26 -9.68
CA LEU A 196 0.29 13.96 -8.59
C LEU A 196 1.72 14.34 -8.97
N LEU A 197 2.18 13.93 -10.16
CA LEU A 197 3.52 14.22 -10.65
C LEU A 197 3.77 15.71 -10.87
N ASP A 198 2.75 16.44 -11.31
CA ASP A 198 2.76 17.90 -11.45
C ASP A 198 2.70 18.64 -10.10
N GLY A 199 2.49 17.91 -9.00
CA GLY A 199 2.41 18.47 -7.64
C GLY A 199 1.12 19.23 -7.35
N GLU A 200 0.06 19.04 -8.16
CA GLU A 200 -1.23 19.73 -8.02
C GLU A 200 -2.04 19.23 -6.83
N VAL A 201 -1.80 17.98 -6.40
CA VAL A 201 -2.46 17.35 -5.26
C VAL A 201 -1.50 17.09 -4.10
N PHE A 202 -2.03 16.87 -2.90
CA PHE A 202 -1.31 16.50 -1.67
C PHE A 202 -0.15 17.44 -1.29
N PRO A 203 -0.44 18.68 -0.88
CA PRO A 203 0.58 19.71 -0.65
C PRO A 203 1.58 19.39 0.47
N ALA A 204 1.25 18.46 1.38
CA ALA A 204 2.11 18.03 2.48
C ALA A 204 2.95 16.77 2.17
N LEU A 205 2.84 16.22 0.95
CA LEU A 205 3.45 14.93 0.61
C LEU A 205 4.99 14.99 0.71
N LYS A 206 5.56 14.04 1.46
CA LYS A 206 7.00 13.86 1.66
C LYS A 206 7.49 12.52 1.13
N TYR A 207 6.66 11.49 1.14
CA TYR A 207 6.99 10.18 0.61
C TYR A 207 6.01 9.83 -0.50
N LEU A 208 6.55 9.46 -1.67
CA LEU A 208 5.79 8.96 -2.80
C LEU A 208 6.37 7.62 -3.25
N GLY A 209 5.60 6.55 -3.02
CA GLY A 209 5.85 5.22 -3.57
C GLY A 209 4.91 4.92 -4.72
N LEU A 210 5.48 4.69 -5.90
CA LEU A 210 4.81 4.17 -7.09
C LEU A 210 5.47 2.84 -7.41
N ARG A 211 5.09 1.84 -6.62
CA ARG A 211 5.78 0.57 -6.46
C ARG A 211 5.19 -0.50 -7.37
N ASP A 212 5.91 -1.60 -7.53
CA ASP A 212 5.40 -2.84 -8.13
C ASP A 212 4.82 -2.65 -9.54
N TYR A 213 5.43 -1.78 -10.36
CA TYR A 213 4.89 -1.42 -11.67
C TYR A 213 5.67 -2.05 -12.83
N ASP A 214 4.94 -2.66 -13.77
CA ASP A 214 5.51 -3.35 -14.93
C ASP A 214 5.99 -2.38 -16.04
N GLN A 215 5.48 -1.15 -16.05
CA GLN A 215 5.86 -0.07 -16.96
C GLN A 215 6.75 0.99 -16.29
N VAL A 216 7.49 0.61 -15.25
CA VAL A 216 8.27 1.57 -14.44
C VAL A 216 9.39 2.29 -15.23
N ASP A 217 9.91 1.73 -16.33
CA ASP A 217 10.84 2.44 -17.22
C ASP A 217 10.17 3.66 -17.91
N GLU A 218 8.89 3.54 -18.30
CA GLU A 218 8.12 4.67 -18.84
C GLU A 218 7.71 5.64 -17.72
N LEU A 219 7.40 5.11 -16.53
CA LEU A 219 7.13 5.94 -15.36
C LEU A 219 8.36 6.77 -14.97
N ALA A 220 9.57 6.21 -15.04
CA ALA A 220 10.82 6.92 -14.81
C ALA A 220 10.98 8.12 -15.74
N LYS A 221 10.57 8.01 -17.01
CA LYS A 221 10.53 9.13 -17.97
C LYS A 221 9.59 10.23 -17.55
N ALA A 222 8.42 9.89 -17.02
CA ALA A 222 7.45 10.86 -16.50
C ALA A 222 7.94 11.52 -15.20
N VAL A 223 8.50 10.74 -14.28
CA VAL A 223 8.92 11.19 -12.94
C VAL A 223 10.22 12.00 -12.99
N ALA A 224 11.18 11.65 -13.87
CA ALA A 224 12.51 12.25 -13.88
C ALA A 224 12.51 13.78 -13.90
N ASN A 225 11.53 14.43 -14.51
CA ASN A 225 11.41 15.89 -14.54
C ASN A 225 10.12 16.41 -13.89
N ALA A 226 9.45 15.57 -13.11
CA ALA A 226 8.18 15.90 -12.48
C ALA A 226 8.36 16.95 -11.38
N PRO A 227 7.53 18.01 -11.34
CA PRO A 227 7.57 19.03 -10.30
C PRO A 227 7.50 18.49 -8.86
N ILE A 228 6.84 17.35 -8.65
CA ILE A 228 6.73 16.68 -7.35
C ILE A 228 8.08 16.43 -6.68
N LEU A 229 9.14 16.16 -7.46
CA LEU A 229 10.48 15.86 -6.95
C LEU A 229 11.12 17.00 -6.17
N SER A 230 10.68 18.25 -6.39
CA SER A 230 11.16 19.41 -5.63
C SER A 230 10.47 19.56 -4.26
N ARG A 231 9.45 18.74 -3.97
CA ARG A 231 8.64 18.80 -2.75
C ARG A 231 8.83 17.58 -1.86
N ILE A 232 8.86 16.39 -2.45
CA ILE A 232 9.00 15.14 -1.69
C ILE A 232 10.43 14.96 -1.19
N GLU A 233 10.57 14.19 -0.12
CA GLU A 233 11.84 13.80 0.46
C GLU A 233 12.27 12.40 -0.01
N THR A 234 11.31 11.51 -0.25
CA THR A 234 11.56 10.15 -0.71
C THR A 234 10.73 9.83 -1.95
N LEU A 235 11.41 9.36 -2.99
CA LEU A 235 10.78 8.70 -4.13
C LEU A 235 11.08 7.20 -4.04
N ASP A 236 10.05 6.39 -4.16
CA ASP A 236 10.16 4.93 -4.20
C ASP A 236 9.53 4.40 -5.49
N LEU A 237 10.37 3.76 -6.33
CA LEU A 237 9.99 3.07 -7.57
C LEU A 237 10.37 1.57 -7.51
N SER A 238 10.47 1.03 -6.30
CA SER A 238 10.87 -0.35 -6.03
C SER A 238 9.82 -1.38 -6.47
N LEU A 239 10.20 -2.65 -6.42
CA LEU A 239 9.35 -3.82 -6.68
C LEU A 239 8.86 -3.96 -8.13
N GLY A 240 9.17 -3.00 -9.01
CA GLY A 240 8.81 -3.03 -10.42
C GLY A 240 9.87 -3.67 -11.31
N THR A 241 9.70 -3.47 -12.62
CA THR A 241 10.57 -4.04 -13.66
C THR A 241 11.71 -3.12 -14.10
N LEU A 242 12.13 -2.20 -13.23
CA LEU A 242 13.02 -1.07 -13.57
C LEU A 242 14.35 -1.58 -14.11
N SER A 243 14.71 -1.12 -15.31
CA SER A 243 15.89 -1.58 -16.02
C SER A 243 16.87 -0.44 -16.28
N ASP A 244 18.03 -0.77 -16.84
CA ASP A 244 19.03 0.24 -17.21
C ASP A 244 18.44 1.37 -18.08
N GLU A 245 17.40 1.11 -18.88
CA GLU A 245 16.72 2.17 -19.65
C GLU A 245 16.09 3.24 -18.75
N GLY A 246 15.26 2.86 -17.78
CA GLY A 246 14.71 3.78 -16.79
C GLY A 246 15.80 4.37 -15.89
N GLY A 247 16.81 3.57 -15.55
CA GLY A 247 17.97 4.00 -14.76
C GLY A 247 18.74 5.16 -15.40
N GLU A 248 19.03 5.10 -16.70
CA GLU A 248 19.68 6.20 -17.43
C GLU A 248 18.85 7.49 -17.39
N VAL A 249 17.52 7.35 -17.49
CA VAL A 249 16.61 8.50 -17.46
C VAL A 249 16.61 9.17 -16.09
N LEU A 250 16.59 8.38 -15.01
CA LEU A 250 16.70 8.89 -13.65
C LEU A 250 18.05 9.56 -13.41
N LEU A 251 19.17 8.93 -13.81
CA LEU A 251 20.52 9.50 -13.66
C LEU A 251 20.72 10.79 -14.44
N ALA A 252 20.00 10.98 -15.55
CA ALA A 252 20.02 12.23 -16.31
C ALA A 252 19.25 13.37 -15.62
N SER A 253 18.41 13.08 -14.62
CA SER A 253 17.67 14.09 -13.88
C SER A 253 18.51 14.73 -12.78
N PRO A 254 18.63 16.07 -12.75
CA PRO A 254 19.21 16.75 -11.60
C PRO A 254 18.25 16.82 -10.40
N LEU A 255 16.95 16.53 -10.57
CA LEU A 255 15.95 16.65 -9.51
C LEU A 255 16.04 15.50 -8.50
N ILE A 256 16.44 14.30 -8.93
CA ILE A 256 16.60 13.16 -8.01
C ILE A 256 17.68 13.42 -6.95
N LEU A 257 18.63 14.31 -7.23
CA LEU A 257 19.69 14.72 -6.29
C LEU A 257 19.18 15.63 -5.16
N GLN A 258 17.93 16.08 -5.23
CA GLN A 258 17.29 16.89 -4.17
C GLN A 258 16.57 16.03 -3.14
N LEU A 259 16.31 14.75 -3.47
CA LEU A 259 15.70 13.80 -2.56
C LEU A 259 16.62 13.51 -1.39
N LYS A 260 16.04 13.17 -0.24
CA LYS A 260 16.76 12.56 0.87
C LYS A 260 17.04 11.09 0.56
N LYS A 261 16.05 10.37 0.02
CA LYS A 261 16.15 8.96 -0.36
C LYS A 261 15.54 8.69 -1.73
N LEU A 262 16.23 7.89 -2.53
CA LEU A 262 15.72 7.27 -3.75
C LEU A 262 15.71 5.76 -3.55
N ASP A 263 14.52 5.17 -3.51
CA ASP A 263 14.36 3.73 -3.29
C ASP A 263 14.02 3.02 -4.59
N LEU A 264 14.93 2.15 -5.03
CA LEU A 264 14.89 1.35 -6.26
C LEU A 264 15.21 -0.12 -5.94
N HIS A 265 15.01 -0.60 -4.72
CA HIS A 265 15.23 -2.03 -4.42
C HIS A 265 14.28 -2.90 -5.24
N TYR A 266 14.66 -4.15 -5.47
CA TYR A 266 13.97 -5.03 -6.43
C TYR A 266 13.93 -4.36 -7.80
N ASN A 267 15.06 -4.45 -8.51
CA ASN A 267 15.25 -3.88 -9.84
C ASN A 267 15.91 -4.89 -10.77
N PHE A 268 16.03 -4.53 -12.05
CA PHE A 268 16.69 -5.31 -13.09
C PHE A 268 17.91 -4.56 -13.66
N PHE A 269 18.59 -3.78 -12.81
CA PHE A 269 19.79 -3.06 -13.18
C PHE A 269 20.97 -4.00 -13.44
N SER A 270 21.84 -3.59 -14.35
CA SER A 270 23.17 -4.16 -14.45
C SER A 270 24.04 -3.75 -13.26
N ALA A 271 25.12 -4.50 -13.02
CA ALA A 271 26.10 -4.16 -12.00
C ALA A 271 26.72 -2.76 -12.22
N GLU A 272 26.94 -2.36 -13.48
CA GLU A 272 27.43 -1.02 -13.82
C GLU A 272 26.42 0.06 -13.42
N MET A 273 25.13 -0.17 -13.70
CA MET A 273 24.08 0.78 -13.33
C MET A 273 23.98 0.94 -11.80
N VAL A 274 24.09 -0.15 -11.04
CA VAL A 274 24.12 -0.10 -9.58
C VAL A 274 25.33 0.67 -9.04
N GLU A 275 26.54 0.42 -9.55
CA GLU A 275 27.73 1.19 -9.15
C GLU A 275 27.54 2.70 -9.37
N ARG A 276 26.84 3.09 -10.44
CA ARG A 276 26.54 4.49 -10.76
C ARG A 276 25.54 5.11 -9.80
N PHE A 277 24.51 4.37 -9.40
CA PHE A 277 23.53 4.83 -8.40
C PHE A 277 24.15 4.92 -7.00
N GLU A 278 24.96 3.93 -6.58
CA GLU A 278 25.66 3.94 -5.30
C GLU A 278 26.69 5.08 -5.20
N ALA A 279 27.18 5.59 -6.34
CA ALA A 279 28.07 6.74 -6.38
C ALA A 279 27.36 8.10 -6.26
N LEU A 280 26.02 8.14 -6.23
CA LEU A 280 25.27 9.38 -6.06
C LEU A 280 25.45 9.96 -4.65
N PRO A 281 25.39 11.30 -4.49
CA PRO A 281 25.53 11.96 -3.20
C PRO A 281 24.24 11.95 -2.34
N VAL A 282 23.23 11.15 -2.71
CA VAL A 282 21.96 10.97 -2.00
C VAL A 282 21.85 9.55 -1.47
N GLU A 283 20.98 9.30 -0.49
CA GLU A 283 20.70 7.93 -0.04
C GLU A 283 19.98 7.19 -1.16
N VAL A 284 20.56 6.09 -1.63
CA VAL A 284 19.97 5.26 -2.68
C VAL A 284 19.90 3.81 -2.20
N ASP A 285 18.75 3.19 -2.36
CA ASP A 285 18.59 1.75 -2.23
C ASP A 285 18.46 1.13 -3.62
N VAL A 286 19.43 0.31 -4.02
CA VAL A 286 19.45 -0.45 -5.27
C VAL A 286 19.69 -1.94 -4.98
N THR A 287 19.34 -2.37 -3.76
CA THR A 287 19.47 -3.75 -3.32
C THR A 287 18.47 -4.67 -4.03
N ASP A 288 18.61 -5.97 -3.82
CA ASP A 288 17.75 -6.99 -4.41
C ASP A 288 17.69 -6.94 -5.95
N GLN A 289 18.86 -6.89 -6.60
CA GLN A 289 18.96 -7.02 -8.05
C GLN A 289 18.43 -8.37 -8.53
N ASN A 290 17.50 -8.31 -9.49
CA ASN A 290 16.88 -9.45 -10.14
C ASN A 290 17.37 -9.62 -11.57
N LYS A 291 17.13 -10.81 -12.14
CA LYS A 291 17.53 -11.15 -13.51
C LYS A 291 16.31 -11.35 -14.36
N ALA A 292 16.31 -10.72 -15.52
CA ALA A 292 15.27 -10.94 -16.50
C ALA A 292 15.34 -12.39 -17.02
N GLU A 293 14.18 -12.97 -17.23
CA GLU A 293 14.05 -14.31 -17.81
C GLU A 293 14.03 -14.21 -19.33
N SER A 294 14.68 -15.15 -20.02
CA SER A 294 14.66 -15.21 -21.49
C SER A 294 13.87 -16.44 -21.91
N TRP A 295 12.67 -16.24 -22.43
CA TRP A 295 11.83 -17.33 -22.96
C TRP A 295 11.45 -17.03 -24.40
N ASN A 296 11.61 -18.02 -25.29
CA ASN A 296 11.37 -17.88 -26.75
C ASN A 296 12.08 -16.69 -27.44
N GLY A 297 13.16 -16.17 -26.86
CA GLY A 297 13.90 -15.01 -27.41
C GLY A 297 13.35 -13.65 -26.97
N GLU A 298 12.33 -13.64 -26.12
CA GLU A 298 11.81 -12.45 -25.46
C GLU A 298 12.36 -12.36 -24.03
N ILE A 299 12.60 -11.14 -23.57
CA ILE A 299 13.10 -10.83 -22.24
C ILE A 299 11.89 -10.45 -21.37
N HIS A 300 11.66 -11.20 -20.31
CA HIS A 300 10.59 -10.98 -19.35
C HIS A 300 11.16 -10.50 -18.02
N ARG A 301 10.51 -9.50 -17.44
CA ARG A 301 10.75 -9.00 -16.09
C ARG A 301 9.42 -9.03 -15.37
N TYR A 302 9.45 -9.41 -14.11
CA TYR A 302 8.25 -9.56 -13.30
C TYR A 302 8.34 -8.59 -12.12
N CYS A 303 7.19 -8.06 -11.74
CA CYS A 303 7.03 -7.32 -10.50
C CYS A 303 7.11 -8.29 -9.30
N ALA A 304 7.35 -7.75 -8.11
CA ALA A 304 7.61 -8.56 -6.93
C ALA A 304 6.35 -9.12 -6.25
N VAL A 305 5.20 -8.48 -6.44
CA VAL A 305 3.98 -8.72 -5.66
C VAL A 305 2.71 -8.78 -6.51
N THR A 306 2.79 -9.31 -7.72
CA THR A 306 1.63 -9.29 -8.63
C THR A 306 0.65 -10.43 -8.44
N GLU A 307 1.12 -11.60 -8.01
CA GLU A 307 0.29 -12.81 -7.79
C GLU A 307 -0.19 -12.89 -6.34
#